data_AF-A0A0K2UMJ3-F1
#
_entry.id   AF-A0A0K2UMJ3-F1
#
_cell.length_a   1.000
_cell.length_b   1.000
_cell.length_c   1.000
_cell.angle_alpha   90.00
_cell.angle_beta   90.00
_cell.angle_gamma   90.00
#
_symmetry.space_group_name_H-M   'P 1'
#
loop_
_entity.id
_entity.type
_entity.pdbx_description
1 polymer ?
#
loop_
_entity_poly.entity_id
_entity_poly.type
_entity_poly.pdbx_seq_one_letter_code
_entity_poly.pdbx_strand_id
1 'polypeptide(L)'
;MEYYYHHFEVFREYLNNINEDLAATRRAQEVINDDSLRKEVVFLQENSRQVHLEITALEERLSLLTRLRIVENLTQDLKEDPFKTKLKEVLQKNPG
;
A
#
# COMPACT_ATOMS: atom_id res chain seq x y z
N MET A 1 -9.99 -6.25 8.37
CA MET A 1 -9.61 -7.49 9.08
C MET A 1 -10.72 -8.54 9.00
N GLU A 2 -11.98 -8.13 9.12
CA GLU A 2 -13.13 -9.06 9.17
C GLU A 2 -13.53 -9.72 7.85
N TYR A 3 -13.26 -9.14 6.68
CA TYR A 3 -13.86 -9.60 5.42
C TYR A 3 -13.66 -11.10 5.10
N TYR A 4 -12.43 -11.56 4.85
CA TYR A 4 -12.22 -12.98 4.49
C TYR A 4 -12.45 -13.95 5.65
N TYR A 5 -12.22 -13.51 6.89
CA TYR A 5 -12.47 -14.32 8.07
C TYR A 5 -13.98 -14.55 8.27
N HIS A 6 -14.78 -13.49 8.08
CA HIS A 6 -16.24 -13.55 8.12
C HIS A 6 -16.78 -14.44 7.00
N HIS A 7 -16.27 -14.32 5.78
CA HIS A 7 -16.66 -15.21 4.69
C HIS A 7 -16.33 -16.67 4.99
N PHE A 8 -15.16 -16.95 5.57
CA PHE A 8 -14.78 -18.32 5.93
C PHE A 8 -15.76 -18.95 6.93
N GLU A 9 -16.14 -18.23 7.99
CA GLU A 9 -17.12 -18.73 8.96
C GLU A 9 -18.51 -18.91 8.34
N VAL A 10 -18.94 -18.01 7.45
CA VAL A 10 -20.21 -18.14 6.71
C VAL A 10 -20.20 -19.40 5.82
N PHE A 11 -19.10 -19.69 5.12
CA PHE A 11 -18.96 -20.91 4.32
C PHE A 11 -18.94 -22.17 5.19
N ARG A 12 -18.28 -22.12 6.34
CA ARG A 12 -18.27 -23.22 7.31
C ARG A 12 -19.67 -23.51 7.83
N GLU A 13 -20.40 -22.49 8.25
CA GLU A 13 -21.78 -22.62 8.73
C GLU A 13 -22.68 -23.20 7.64
N TYR A 14 -22.58 -22.68 6.42
CA TYR A 14 -23.33 -23.19 5.27
C TYR A 14 -23.06 -24.68 5.03
N LEU A 15 -21.79 -25.08 4.94
CA LEU A 15 -21.40 -26.48 4.68
C LEU A 15 -21.84 -27.42 5.80
N ASN A 16 -21.78 -26.99 7.06
CA ASN A 16 -22.20 -27.78 8.21
C ASN A 16 -23.74 -27.94 8.30
N ASN A 17 -24.50 -27.03 7.67
CA ASN A 17 -25.97 -27.12 7.61
C ASN A 17 -26.47 -28.02 6.46
N ILE A 18 -25.60 -28.54 5.61
CA ILE A 18 -25.97 -29.48 4.54
C ILE A 18 -26.16 -30.87 5.16
N ASN A 19 -27.42 -31.34 5.18
CA ASN A 19 -27.81 -32.66 5.69
C ASN A 19 -27.76 -33.78 4.63
N GLU A 20 -27.17 -33.53 3.47
CA GLU A 20 -26.99 -34.54 2.43
C GLU A 20 -25.84 -35.47 2.79
N ASP A 21 -26.14 -36.76 2.95
CA ASP A 21 -25.12 -37.78 3.23
C ASP A 21 -24.39 -38.25 1.96
N LEU A 22 -23.80 -37.30 1.24
CA LEU A 22 -22.94 -37.55 0.10
C LEU A 22 -21.48 -37.55 0.55
N ALA A 23 -20.67 -38.46 0.00
CA ALA A 23 -19.24 -38.54 0.28
C ALA A 23 -18.47 -37.24 -0.06
N ALA A 24 -19.02 -36.39 -0.93
CA ALA A 24 -18.48 -35.08 -1.23
C ALA A 24 -18.78 -34.06 -0.10
N THR A 25 -20.01 -34.06 0.43
CA THR A 25 -20.43 -33.21 1.55
C THR A 25 -19.63 -33.51 2.80
N ARG A 26 -19.46 -34.80 3.16
CA ARG A 26 -18.62 -35.18 4.31
C ARG A 26 -17.18 -34.70 4.18
N ARG A 27 -16.56 -34.89 3.00
CA ARG A 27 -15.20 -34.41 2.75
C ARG A 27 -15.10 -32.89 2.82
N ALA A 28 -16.09 -32.16 2.29
CA ALA A 28 -16.11 -30.70 2.37
C ALA A 28 -16.25 -30.22 3.82
N GLN A 29 -17.08 -30.88 4.63
CA GLN A 29 -17.24 -30.62 6.07
C GLN A 29 -15.95 -30.92 6.85
N GLU A 30 -15.29 -32.05 6.58
CA GLU A 30 -14.00 -32.38 7.21
C GLU A 30 -12.94 -31.32 6.90
N VAL A 31 -12.83 -30.91 5.63
CA VAL A 31 -11.86 -29.90 5.20
C VAL A 31 -12.15 -28.54 5.82
N ILE A 32 -13.39 -28.04 5.78
CA ILE A 32 -13.71 -26.69 6.30
C ILE A 32 -13.65 -26.59 7.83
N ASN A 33 -13.81 -27.72 8.52
CA ASN A 33 -13.68 -27.81 9.98
C ASN A 33 -12.24 -28.06 10.42
N ASP A 34 -11.31 -28.35 9.50
CA ASP A 34 -9.88 -28.37 9.82
C ASP A 34 -9.40 -26.96 10.17
N ASP A 35 -8.91 -26.81 11.40
CA ASP A 35 -8.35 -25.56 11.90
C ASP A 35 -7.04 -25.15 11.21
N SER A 36 -6.37 -26.07 10.50
CA SER A 36 -5.16 -25.77 9.72
C SER A 36 -5.44 -24.72 8.65
N LEU A 37 -6.51 -24.90 7.87
CA LEU A 37 -6.92 -23.97 6.82
C LEU A 37 -7.32 -22.61 7.38
N ARG A 38 -8.04 -22.60 8.50
CA ARG A 38 -8.40 -21.34 9.19
C ARG A 38 -7.15 -20.57 9.63
N LYS A 39 -6.15 -21.25 10.19
CA LYS A 39 -4.88 -20.64 10.61
C LYS A 39 -4.09 -20.09 9.43
N GLU A 40 -4.03 -20.83 8.31
CA GLU A 40 -3.36 -20.38 7.09
C GLU A 40 -4.03 -19.14 6.51
N VAL A 41 -5.36 -19.10 6.44
CA VAL A 41 -6.11 -17.91 5.98
C VAL A 41 -5.78 -16.71 6.85
N VAL A 42 -5.81 -16.86 8.18
CA VAL A 42 -5.46 -15.77 9.12
C VAL A 42 -4.01 -15.29 8.91
N PHE A 43 -3.06 -16.22 8.75
CA PHE A 43 -1.66 -15.90 8.52
C PHE A 43 -1.46 -15.11 7.21
N LEU A 44 -2.05 -15.57 6.11
CA LEU A 44 -1.96 -14.89 4.80
C LEU A 44 -2.57 -13.50 4.85
N GLN A 45 -3.71 -13.34 5.53
CA GLN A 45 -4.36 -12.04 5.69
C GLN A 45 -3.52 -11.05 6.50
N GLU A 46 -2.93 -11.50 7.62
CA GLU A 46 -2.11 -10.63 8.45
C GLU A 46 -0.85 -10.19 7.70
N ASN A 47 -0.19 -11.10 6.98
CA ASN A 47 0.96 -10.74 6.15
C ASN A 47 0.58 -9.76 5.04
N SER A 48 -0.57 -9.99 4.37
CA SER A 48 -1.07 -9.07 3.35
C SER A 48 -1.31 -7.67 3.91
N ARG A 49 -1.85 -7.56 5.14
CA ARG A 49 -2.05 -6.30 5.84
C ARG A 49 -0.73 -5.58 6.11
N GLN A 50 0.29 -6.30 6.59
CA GLN A 50 1.61 -5.73 6.86
C GLN A 50 2.28 -5.22 5.58
N VAL A 51 2.24 -6.02 4.50
CA VAL A 51 2.76 -5.61 3.18
C VAL A 51 2.05 -4.35 2.68
N HIS A 52 0.73 -4.26 2.83
CA HIS A 52 -0.01 -3.07 2.41
C HIS A 52 0.43 -1.81 3.19
N LEU A 53 0.62 -1.92 4.50
CA LEU A 53 1.11 -0.82 5.33
C LEU A 53 2.51 -0.37 4.91
N GLU A 54 3.41 -1.30 4.63
CA GLU A 54 4.76 -1.00 4.15
C GLU A 54 4.72 -0.31 2.78
N ILE A 55 3.88 -0.78 1.85
CA ILE A 55 3.68 -0.15 0.55
C ILE A 55 3.20 1.29 0.72
N THR A 56 2.16 1.54 1.54
CA THR A 56 1.66 2.89 1.78
C THR A 56 2.76 3.81 2.36
N ALA A 57 3.54 3.33 3.33
CA ALA A 57 4.64 4.09 3.89
C ALA A 57 5.73 4.41 2.84
N LEU A 58 6.00 3.49 1.92
CA LEU A 58 6.93 3.72 0.81
C LEU A 58 6.39 4.74 -0.20
N GLU A 59 5.11 4.67 -0.54
CA GLU A 59 4.44 5.63 -1.45
C GLU A 59 4.49 7.05 -0.88
N GLU A 60 4.25 7.23 0.41
CA GLU A 60 4.37 8.53 1.08
C GLU A 60 5.81 9.07 1.01
N ARG A 61 6.81 8.22 1.29
CA ARG A 61 8.23 8.58 1.18
C ARG A 61 8.63 8.96 -0.25
N LEU A 62 8.15 8.22 -1.24
CA LEU A 62 8.39 8.53 -2.66
C LEU A 62 7.77 9.87 -3.05
N SER A 63 6.56 10.18 -2.55
CA SER A 63 5.93 11.48 -2.76
C SER A 63 6.77 12.62 -2.18
N LEU A 64 7.30 12.44 -0.97
CA LEU A 64 8.19 13.41 -0.34
C LEU A 64 9.49 13.61 -1.13
N LEU A 65 10.14 12.53 -1.56
CA LEU A 65 11.36 12.59 -2.38
C LEU A 65 11.11 13.33 -3.70
N THR A 66 9.96 13.08 -4.34
CA THR A 66 9.57 13.77 -5.56
C THR A 66 9.42 15.28 -5.32
N ARG A 67 8.74 15.67 -4.22
CA ARG A 67 8.60 17.08 -3.83
C ARG A 67 9.95 17.74 -3.54
N LEU A 68 10.83 17.05 -2.82
CA LEU A 68 12.17 17.56 -2.51
C LEU A 68 13.00 17.78 -3.77
N ARG A 69 12.92 16.86 -4.75
CA ARG A 69 13.59 17.00 -6.04
C ARG A 69 13.08 18.20 -6.85
N ILE A 70 11.77 18.47 -6.82
CA ILE A 70 11.20 19.67 -7.44
C ILE A 70 11.77 20.94 -6.78
N VAL A 71 11.81 20.98 -5.45
CA VAL A 71 12.39 22.12 -4.70
C VAL A 71 13.87 22.30 -5.01
N GLU A 72 14.64 21.21 -5.08
CA GLU A 72 16.05 21.24 -5.44
C GLU A 72 16.26 21.82 -6.84
N ASN A 73 15.51 21.34 -7.83
CA ASN A 73 15.57 21.86 -9.21
C ASN A 73 15.22 23.35 -9.27
N LEU A 74 14.11 23.77 -8.62
CA LEU A 74 13.73 25.19 -8.56
C LEU A 74 14.81 26.05 -7.88
N THR A 75 15.47 25.51 -6.85
CA THR A 75 16.55 26.23 -6.14
C THR A 75 17.81 26.32 -7.00
N GLN A 76 18.11 25.31 -7.81
CA GLN A 76 19.20 25.35 -8.80
C GLN A 76 18.90 26.39 -9.88
N ASP A 77 17.69 26.41 -10.44
CA ASP A 77 17.26 27.42 -11.42
C ASP A 77 17.36 28.85 -10.87
N LEU A 78 17.02 29.07 -9.59
CA LEU A 78 17.17 30.36 -8.90
C LEU A 78 18.63 30.73 -8.55
N LYS A 79 19.53 29.74 -8.49
CA LYS A 79 20.98 29.97 -8.34
C LYS A 79 21.63 30.29 -9.69
N GLU A 80 21.18 29.65 -10.75
CA GLU A 80 21.59 29.91 -12.14
C GLU A 80 20.85 31.09 -12.78
N ASP A 81 20.08 31.83 -11.98
CA ASP A 81 19.16 32.85 -12.46
C ASP A 81 19.84 33.91 -13.35
N PRO A 82 19.52 33.98 -14.66
CA PRO A 82 19.99 35.04 -15.53
C PRO A 82 19.58 36.43 -15.02
N PHE A 83 18.58 36.52 -14.14
CA PHE A 83 18.20 37.76 -13.47
C PHE A 83 19.31 38.33 -12.58
N LYS A 84 20.08 37.50 -11.84
CA LYS A 84 21.24 37.97 -11.06
C LYS A 84 22.34 38.51 -11.96
N THR A 85 22.58 37.85 -13.10
CA THR A 85 23.56 38.28 -14.09
C THR A 85 23.14 39.60 -14.74
N LYS A 86 21.86 39.71 -15.14
CA LYS A 86 21.30 40.93 -15.74
C LYS A 86 21.24 42.10 -14.76
N LEU A 87 20.91 41.85 -13.49
CA LEU A 87 20.93 42.86 -12.44
C LEU A 87 22.35 43.36 -12.17
N LYS A 88 23.35 42.46 -12.14
CA LYS A 88 24.77 42.85 -12.07
C LYS A 88 25.18 43.72 -13.27
N GLU A 89 24.80 43.34 -14.48
CA GLU A 89 25.10 44.13 -15.69
C GLU A 89 24.44 45.53 -15.65
N VAL A 90 23.20 45.62 -15.17
CA VAL A 90 22.49 46.90 -15.05
C VAL A 90 23.14 47.81 -14.00
N LEU A 91 23.55 47.25 -12.86
CA LEU A 91 24.26 47.96 -11.80
C LEU A 91 25.69 48.38 -12.22
N GLN A 92 26.37 47.59 -13.05
CA GLN A 92 27.66 47.96 -13.64
C GLN A 92 27.55 49.07 -14.68
N LYS A 93 26.46 49.09 -15.47
CA LYS A 93 26.21 50.14 -16.47
C LYS A 93 25.70 51.45 -15.87
N ASN A 94 25.18 51.42 -14.64
CA ASN A 94 24.76 52.59 -13.88
C ASN A 94 25.38 52.55 -12.48
N PRO A 95 26.71 52.73 -12.36
CA PRO A 95 27.31 52.95 -11.05
C PRO A 95 26.82 54.30 -10.57
N GLY A 96 26.13 54.32 -9.44
CA GLY A 96 25.76 55.57 -8.76
C GLY A 96 26.97 56.43 -8.44
#